data_AF-A0A257LCZ6-F1
#
_entry.id   AF-A0A257LCZ6-F1
#
_cell.length_a   1.000
_cell.length_b   1.000
_cell.length_c   1.000
_cell.angle_alpha   90.00
_cell.angle_beta   90.00
_cell.angle_gamma   90.00
#
_symmetry.space_group_name_H-M   'P 1'
#
loop_
_entity.id
_entity.type
_entity.pdbx_description
1 polymer ?
#
loop_
_entity_poly.entity_id
_entity_poly.type
_entity_poly.pdbx_seq_one_letter_code
_entity_poly.pdbx_strand_id
1 'polypeptide(L)'
;MKEMNLLRQHIKQGEVYRRSDLEYYSTAIDRHLAQLTKDGTLVKLNQGLYYAPKQSKFGAVPPDDRQVVESFLKDEDFLLVSPNSFNSLGLGLTQLYNSTWVYNHKRKGEFQLNGKTFEFKLKSSFPKNISREYLLVDLLNNLDNLAEDQTQALDKLPNNVRSFNADALMKATQQYGTGKTKRTLKSIVRNVLQHA
;
A
#
# COMPACT_ATOMS: atom_id res chain seq x y z
N MET A 1 -36.40 15.32 4.08
CA MET A 1 -36.63 14.03 3.38
C MET A 1 -36.10 14.02 1.95
N LYS A 2 -36.41 15.02 1.09
CA LYS A 2 -35.99 15.05 -0.33
C LYS A 2 -34.47 14.91 -0.52
N GLU A 3 -33.66 15.67 0.22
CA GLU A 3 -32.19 15.61 0.13
C GLU A 3 -31.61 14.28 0.64
N MET A 4 -32.14 13.70 1.73
CA MET A 4 -31.69 12.40 2.23
C MET A 4 -31.92 11.28 1.19
N ASN A 5 -33.07 11.31 0.51
CA ASN A 5 -33.35 10.36 -0.56
C ASN A 5 -32.41 10.55 -1.75
N LEU A 6 -32.13 11.80 -2.13
CA LEU A 6 -31.16 12.11 -3.19
C LEU A 6 -29.75 11.62 -2.83
N LEU A 7 -29.30 11.86 -1.60
CA LEU A 7 -28.00 11.41 -1.12
C LEU A 7 -27.89 9.87 -1.18
N ARG A 8 -28.91 9.14 -0.74
CA ARG A 8 -28.94 7.66 -0.83
C ARG A 8 -28.83 7.14 -2.26
N GLN A 9 -29.41 7.82 -3.24
CA GLN A 9 -29.32 7.42 -4.65
C GLN A 9 -27.88 7.49 -5.20
N HIS A 10 -27.02 8.31 -4.59
CA HIS A 10 -25.62 8.46 -4.99
C HIS A 10 -24.66 7.55 -4.20
N ILE A 11 -25.16 6.87 -3.17
CA ILE A 11 -24.39 5.91 -2.38
C ILE A 11 -24.57 4.51 -2.99
N LYS A 12 -23.48 3.96 -3.51
CA LYS A 12 -23.39 2.62 -4.06
C LYS A 12 -22.71 1.72 -3.05
N GLN A 13 -23.28 0.53 -2.84
CA GLN A 13 -22.66 -0.47 -1.97
C GLN A 13 -21.32 -0.94 -2.56
N GLY A 14 -20.34 -1.13 -1.70
CA GLY A 14 -18.97 -1.48 -2.07
C GLY A 14 -18.08 -0.28 -2.35
N GLU A 15 -18.56 0.96 -2.18
CA GLU A 15 -17.79 2.18 -2.46
C GLU A 15 -17.34 2.92 -1.20
N VAL A 16 -16.19 3.59 -1.29
CA VAL A 16 -15.63 4.46 -0.23
C VAL A 16 -15.76 5.92 -0.64
N TYR A 17 -16.38 6.71 0.23
CA TYR A 17 -16.69 8.11 0.03
C TYR A 17 -15.97 8.99 1.03
N ARG A 18 -15.49 10.14 0.57
CA ARG A 18 -15.23 11.28 1.45
C ARG A 18 -16.53 12.03 1.74
N ARG A 19 -16.53 12.79 2.82
CA ARG A 19 -17.53 13.83 3.08
C ARG A 19 -17.71 14.74 1.84
N SER A 20 -16.61 15.17 1.22
CA SER A 20 -16.65 16.07 0.05
C SER A 20 -17.26 15.43 -1.20
N ASP A 21 -17.19 14.11 -1.34
CA ASP A 21 -17.78 13.43 -2.50
C ASP A 21 -19.33 13.41 -2.41
N LEU A 22 -19.86 13.63 -1.20
CA LEU A 22 -21.28 13.57 -0.89
C LEU A 22 -21.92 14.94 -0.59
N GLU A 23 -21.12 15.99 -0.41
CA GLU A 23 -21.60 17.30 0.05
C GLU A 23 -22.51 18.00 -0.96
N TYR A 24 -22.31 17.73 -2.26
CA TYR A 24 -23.15 18.29 -3.33
C TYR A 24 -24.63 17.85 -3.23
N TYR A 25 -24.91 16.70 -2.64
CA TYR A 25 -26.26 16.12 -2.59
C TYR A 25 -27.05 16.51 -1.33
N SER A 26 -26.46 17.33 -0.44
CA SER A 26 -27.07 17.64 0.85
C SER A 26 -26.51 18.92 1.46
N THR A 27 -27.38 19.91 1.71
CA THR A 27 -27.02 21.13 2.44
C THR A 27 -26.73 20.88 3.93
N ALA A 28 -27.20 19.77 4.50
CA ALA A 28 -26.96 19.35 5.89
C ALA A 28 -26.09 18.08 5.98
N ILE A 29 -24.99 18.02 5.22
CA ILE A 29 -24.21 16.80 4.99
C ILE A 29 -23.77 16.11 6.29
N ASP A 30 -23.29 16.84 7.29
CA ASP A 30 -22.78 16.22 8.53
C ASP A 30 -23.89 15.53 9.33
N ARG A 31 -25.09 16.13 9.36
CA ARG A 31 -26.28 15.51 9.97
C ARG A 31 -26.69 14.24 9.21
N HIS A 32 -26.69 14.29 7.88
CA HIS A 32 -27.11 13.14 7.07
C HIS A 32 -26.08 12.00 7.14
N LEU A 33 -24.78 12.28 7.13
CA LEU A 33 -23.74 11.27 7.34
C LEU A 33 -23.86 10.60 8.71
N ALA A 34 -24.16 11.36 9.77
CA ALA A 34 -24.42 10.79 11.10
C ALA A 34 -25.64 9.85 11.08
N GLN A 35 -26.71 10.24 10.40
CA GLN A 35 -27.91 9.40 10.25
C GLN A 35 -27.62 8.12 9.46
N LEU A 36 -26.93 8.22 8.33
CA LEU A 36 -26.52 7.09 7.49
C LEU A 36 -25.52 6.16 8.19
N THR A 37 -24.70 6.71 9.09
CA THR A 37 -23.81 5.89 9.92
C THR A 37 -24.61 5.15 10.99
N LYS A 38 -25.57 5.83 11.62
CA LYS A 38 -26.42 5.26 12.67
C LYS A 38 -27.31 4.13 12.16
N ASP A 39 -27.81 4.23 10.93
CA ASP A 39 -28.66 3.21 10.32
C ASP A 39 -27.88 2.11 9.56
N GLY A 40 -26.55 2.18 9.55
CA GLY A 40 -25.68 1.17 8.94
C GLY A 40 -25.55 1.28 7.41
N THR A 41 -26.15 2.29 6.77
CA THR A 41 -25.94 2.55 5.34
C THR A 41 -24.48 2.91 5.04
N LEU A 42 -23.81 3.59 5.98
CA LEU A 42 -22.40 3.92 5.93
C LEU A 42 -21.68 3.44 7.19
N VAL A 43 -20.40 3.13 7.05
CA VAL A 43 -19.47 2.84 8.14
C VAL A 43 -18.37 3.90 8.10
N LYS A 44 -18.11 4.56 9.23
CA LYS A 44 -17.02 5.55 9.32
C LYS A 44 -15.67 4.84 9.37
N LEU A 45 -14.81 5.09 8.39
CA LEU A 45 -13.46 4.49 8.31
C LEU A 45 -12.39 5.35 8.99
N ASN A 46 -12.53 6.67 8.87
CA ASN A 46 -11.72 7.71 9.52
C ASN A 46 -12.51 9.03 9.46
N GLN A 47 -11.98 10.13 10.00
CA GLN A 47 -12.56 11.45 9.89
C GLN A 47 -12.78 11.84 8.43
N GLY A 48 -14.05 12.10 8.09
CA GLY A 48 -14.44 12.48 6.73
C GLY A 48 -14.34 11.36 5.69
N LEU A 49 -14.14 10.09 6.09
CA LEU A 49 -14.04 8.93 5.21
C LEU A 49 -15.05 7.85 5.62
N TYR A 50 -15.85 7.38 4.68
CA TYR A 50 -17.00 6.51 4.91
C TYR A 50 -17.03 5.39 3.87
N TYR A 51 -17.49 4.20 4.27
CA TYR A 51 -17.69 3.06 3.40
C TYR A 51 -19.16 2.67 3.36
N ALA A 52 -19.70 2.38 2.19
CA ALA A 52 -21.04 1.83 2.03
C ALA A 52 -20.94 0.29 1.95
N PRO A 53 -21.19 -0.46 3.05
CA PRO A 53 -20.93 -1.89 3.06
C PRO A 53 -21.81 -2.65 2.07
N LYS A 54 -21.16 -3.51 1.27
CA LYS A 54 -21.85 -4.54 0.51
C LYS A 54 -22.09 -5.76 1.40
N GLN A 55 -23.29 -6.34 1.32
CA GLN A 55 -23.63 -7.55 2.07
C GLN A 55 -23.27 -8.80 1.27
N SER A 56 -22.70 -9.79 1.95
CA SER A 56 -22.50 -11.15 1.46
C SER A 56 -23.31 -12.15 2.31
N LYS A 57 -23.29 -13.43 1.92
CA LYS A 57 -23.87 -14.52 2.74
C LYS A 57 -23.25 -14.62 4.14
N PHE A 58 -22.05 -14.06 4.33
CA PHE A 58 -21.29 -14.08 5.59
C PHE A 58 -21.29 -12.73 6.32
N GLY A 59 -22.14 -11.79 5.90
CA GLY A 59 -22.22 -10.44 6.46
C GLY A 59 -21.51 -9.39 5.61
N ALA A 60 -21.24 -8.23 6.22
CA ALA A 60 -20.67 -7.07 5.54
C ALA A 60 -19.25 -7.38 5.05
N VAL A 61 -19.02 -7.14 3.76
CA VAL A 61 -17.70 -7.29 3.14
C VAL A 61 -16.86 -6.07 3.50
N PRO A 62 -15.63 -6.23 4.02
CA PRO A 62 -14.75 -5.09 4.28
C PRO A 62 -14.41 -4.34 2.99
N PRO A 63 -14.12 -3.02 3.06
CA PRO A 63 -13.69 -2.27 1.89
C PRO A 63 -12.33 -2.79 1.38
N ASP A 64 -12.10 -2.61 0.09
CA ASP A 64 -10.81 -2.87 -0.52
C ASP A 64 -9.77 -1.82 -0.08
N ASP A 65 -8.57 -2.28 0.31
CA ASP A 65 -7.54 -1.38 0.86
C ASP A 65 -7.07 -0.34 -0.17
N ARG A 66 -7.04 -0.68 -1.46
CA ARG A 66 -6.70 0.28 -2.52
C ARG A 66 -7.75 1.37 -2.60
N GLN A 67 -9.03 1.02 -2.62
CA GLN A 67 -10.13 1.98 -2.64
C GLN A 67 -10.12 2.91 -1.40
N VAL A 68 -9.83 2.36 -0.22
CA VAL A 68 -9.70 3.16 1.02
C VAL A 68 -8.57 4.16 0.92
N VAL A 69 -7.39 3.73 0.45
CA VAL A 69 -6.20 4.58 0.33
C VAL A 69 -6.37 5.63 -0.78
N GLU A 70 -6.98 5.28 -1.90
CA GLU A 70 -7.33 6.17 -3.00
C GLU A 70 -8.28 7.29 -2.54
N SER A 71 -9.37 6.89 -1.87
CA SER A 71 -10.31 7.78 -1.19
C SER A 71 -9.73 8.47 0.05
N PHE A 72 -8.53 8.13 0.50
CA PHE A 72 -7.79 8.93 1.48
C PHE A 72 -6.85 9.97 0.82
N LEU A 73 -6.11 9.58 -0.22
CA LEU A 73 -5.09 10.40 -0.89
C LEU A 73 -5.60 11.44 -1.88
N LYS A 74 -6.78 11.20 -2.45
CA LYS A 74 -7.34 11.90 -3.64
C LYS A 74 -6.44 11.60 -4.84
N ASP A 75 -6.03 10.36 -4.97
CA ASP A 75 -5.04 9.94 -5.95
C ASP A 75 -5.11 8.45 -6.23
N GLU A 76 -4.91 8.07 -7.49
CA GLU A 76 -4.76 6.69 -7.95
C GLU A 76 -3.29 6.30 -8.12
N ASP A 77 -2.38 7.29 -8.16
CA ASP A 77 -0.94 7.12 -8.33
C ASP A 77 -0.24 6.84 -6.99
N PHE A 78 -0.42 5.61 -6.52
CA PHE A 78 0.25 5.09 -5.35
C PHE A 78 0.46 3.57 -5.49
N LEU A 79 1.40 3.05 -4.70
CA LEU A 79 1.69 1.62 -4.61
C LEU A 79 1.50 1.12 -3.18
N LEU A 80 0.69 0.06 -3.02
CA LEU A 80 0.57 -0.68 -1.78
C LEU A 80 1.65 -1.77 -1.72
N VAL A 81 2.40 -1.81 -0.63
CA VAL A 81 3.43 -2.83 -0.39
C VAL A 81 3.19 -3.44 0.99
N SER A 82 2.96 -4.75 1.03
CA SER A 82 3.02 -5.49 2.30
C SER A 82 4.49 -5.87 2.56
N PRO A 83 5.11 -5.48 3.69
CA PRO A 83 6.47 -5.92 4.02
C PRO A 83 6.62 -7.45 4.05
N ASN A 84 5.54 -8.16 4.37
CA ASN A 84 5.50 -9.63 4.36
C ASN A 84 5.77 -10.22 2.97
N SER A 85 5.55 -9.45 1.89
CA SER A 85 5.85 -9.91 0.53
C SER A 85 7.34 -10.17 0.31
N PHE A 86 8.23 -9.53 1.08
CA PHE A 86 9.68 -9.79 1.00
C PHE A 86 10.05 -11.24 1.30
N ASN A 87 9.22 -11.97 2.07
CA ASN A 87 9.46 -13.39 2.38
C ASN A 87 9.48 -14.26 1.11
N SER A 88 8.80 -13.83 0.04
CA SER A 88 8.82 -14.50 -1.27
C SER A 88 10.19 -14.46 -1.97
N LEU A 89 11.13 -13.63 -1.50
CA LEU A 89 12.46 -13.49 -2.08
C LEU A 89 13.42 -14.63 -1.72
N GLY A 90 13.06 -15.50 -0.74
CA GLY A 90 13.91 -16.64 -0.36
C GLY A 90 15.17 -16.26 0.41
N LEU A 91 15.19 -15.08 1.05
CA LEU A 91 16.34 -14.57 1.81
C LEU A 91 16.29 -14.95 3.29
N GLY A 92 15.34 -15.80 3.71
CA GLY A 92 15.18 -16.22 5.11
C GLY A 92 14.60 -15.16 6.03
N LEU A 93 13.85 -14.19 5.47
CA LEU A 93 13.08 -13.22 6.25
C LEU A 93 11.90 -13.93 6.92
N THR A 94 11.66 -13.63 8.19
CA THR A 94 10.65 -14.35 8.99
C THR A 94 9.70 -13.43 9.75
N GLN A 95 9.94 -12.12 9.78
CA GLN A 95 9.06 -11.24 10.54
C GLN A 95 7.71 -11.05 9.85
N LEU A 96 6.67 -10.97 10.67
CA LEU A 96 5.31 -10.66 10.25
C LEU A 96 4.96 -9.24 10.66
N TYR A 97 4.62 -8.43 9.67
CA TYR A 97 4.24 -7.03 9.83
C TYR A 97 2.72 -6.90 9.74
N ASN A 98 2.15 -6.15 10.67
CA ASN A 98 0.72 -5.81 10.71
C ASN A 98 0.44 -4.42 10.08
N SER A 99 1.32 -3.96 9.18
CA SER A 99 1.16 -2.68 8.49
C SER A 99 1.35 -2.85 6.99
N THR A 100 0.65 -2.00 6.24
CA THR A 100 0.81 -1.88 4.79
C THR A 100 1.51 -0.56 4.48
N TRP A 101 2.52 -0.59 3.64
CA TRP A 101 3.19 0.64 3.19
C TRP A 101 2.47 1.22 1.98
N VAL A 102 2.33 2.55 1.96
CA VAL A 102 1.71 3.31 0.87
C VAL A 102 2.73 4.24 0.28
N TYR A 103 3.33 3.84 -0.85
CA TYR A 103 4.26 4.69 -1.58
C TYR A 103 3.47 5.65 -2.44
N ASN A 104 3.71 6.94 -2.25
CA ASN A 104 2.90 7.99 -2.86
C ASN A 104 3.70 9.29 -2.97
N HIS A 105 3.11 10.31 -3.59
CA HIS A 105 3.74 11.61 -3.81
C HIS A 105 3.23 12.74 -2.89
N LYS A 106 2.20 12.48 -2.06
CA LYS A 106 1.39 13.52 -1.38
C LYS A 106 1.53 13.56 0.14
N ARG A 107 1.63 12.40 0.80
CA ARG A 107 1.55 12.26 2.25
C ARG A 107 2.65 11.35 2.79
N LYS A 108 3.06 11.65 4.02
CA LYS A 108 3.96 10.82 4.83
C LYS A 108 3.38 10.60 6.22
N GLY A 109 3.76 9.50 6.86
CA GLY A 109 3.43 9.16 8.23
C GLY A 109 2.45 8.00 8.35
N GLU A 110 2.20 7.60 9.60
CA GLU A 110 1.31 6.50 9.93
C GLU A 110 -0.15 6.98 10.01
N PHE A 111 -1.06 6.23 9.39
CA PHE A 111 -2.50 6.47 9.46
C PHE A 111 -3.27 5.18 9.73
N GLN A 112 -4.25 5.25 10.62
CA GLN A 112 -5.21 4.17 10.81
C GLN A 112 -6.42 4.39 9.89
N LEU A 113 -6.67 3.45 8.99
CA LEU A 113 -7.84 3.46 8.09
C LEU A 113 -8.56 2.13 8.24
N ASN A 114 -9.86 2.16 8.56
CA ASN A 114 -10.64 0.93 8.78
C ASN A 114 -10.02 -0.02 9.82
N GLY A 115 -9.42 0.51 10.89
CA GLY A 115 -8.74 -0.27 11.92
C GLY A 115 -7.42 -0.92 11.50
N LYS A 116 -6.94 -0.67 10.28
CA LYS A 116 -5.63 -1.14 9.78
C LYS A 116 -4.62 -0.01 9.79
N THR A 117 -3.36 -0.35 10.06
CA THR A 117 -2.24 0.60 10.04
C THR A 117 -1.62 0.68 8.65
N PHE A 118 -1.55 1.90 8.12
CA PHE A 118 -0.89 2.22 6.86
C PHE A 118 0.26 3.20 7.08
N GLU A 119 1.45 2.84 6.63
CA GLU A 119 2.65 3.69 6.68
C GLU A 119 2.84 4.38 5.32
N PHE A 120 2.53 5.68 5.27
CA PHE A 120 2.66 6.45 4.03
C PHE A 120 4.10 6.93 3.88
N LYS A 121 4.73 6.56 2.76
CA LYS A 121 6.10 6.95 2.44
C LYS A 121 6.14 7.77 1.16
N LEU A 122 6.80 8.93 1.23
CA LEU A 122 7.06 9.73 0.03
C LEU A 122 8.16 9.06 -0.79
N LYS A 123 7.87 8.83 -2.06
CA LYS A 123 8.81 8.30 -3.06
C LYS A 123 8.75 9.18 -4.30
N SER A 124 9.89 9.41 -4.94
CA SER A 124 9.93 10.13 -6.23
C SER A 124 9.39 9.30 -7.38
N SER A 125 9.51 7.97 -7.29
CA SER A 125 8.94 7.03 -8.24
C SER A 125 8.78 5.64 -7.60
N PHE A 126 7.84 4.87 -8.15
CA PHE A 126 7.58 3.46 -7.86
C PHE A 126 6.95 2.84 -9.12
N PRO A 127 7.04 1.51 -9.30
CA PRO A 127 6.42 0.86 -10.46
C PRO A 127 4.91 0.76 -10.28
N LYS A 128 4.18 0.61 -11.39
CA LYS A 128 2.73 0.32 -11.38
C LYS A 128 2.42 -1.08 -10.82
N ASN A 129 3.31 -2.03 -11.06
CA ASN A 129 3.19 -3.43 -10.61
C ASN A 129 4.49 -3.86 -9.93
N ILE A 130 4.37 -4.63 -8.85
CA ILE A 130 5.52 -5.17 -8.11
C ILE A 130 6.07 -6.37 -8.88
N SER A 131 7.25 -6.21 -9.48
CA SER A 131 8.04 -7.35 -9.94
C SER A 131 8.90 -7.91 -8.82
N ARG A 132 9.38 -9.15 -8.98
CA ARG A 132 10.32 -9.78 -8.05
C ARG A 132 11.61 -8.96 -7.91
N GLU A 133 12.11 -8.42 -9.03
CA GLU A 133 13.29 -7.56 -9.09
C GLU A 133 13.10 -6.26 -8.32
N TYR A 134 11.97 -5.57 -8.54
CA TYR A 134 11.66 -4.36 -7.76
C TYR A 134 11.55 -4.69 -6.26
N LEU A 135 10.91 -5.81 -5.92
CA LEU A 135 10.73 -6.21 -4.53
C LEU A 135 12.06 -6.42 -3.81
N LEU A 136 13.08 -6.98 -4.49
CA LEU A 136 14.43 -7.08 -3.95
C LEU A 136 15.07 -5.69 -3.75
N VAL A 137 14.94 -4.79 -4.72
CA VAL A 137 15.45 -3.41 -4.59
C VAL A 137 14.77 -2.70 -3.42
N ASP A 138 13.46 -2.89 -3.27
CA ASP A 138 12.69 -2.25 -2.22
C ASP A 138 13.00 -2.81 -0.83
N LEU A 139 13.21 -4.12 -0.70
CA LEU A 139 13.74 -4.73 0.52
C LEU A 139 15.05 -4.05 0.93
N LEU A 140 16.02 -3.97 0.02
CA LEU A 140 17.34 -3.39 0.31
C LEU A 140 17.27 -1.89 0.62
N ASN A 141 16.34 -1.17 -0.01
CA ASN A 141 16.09 0.24 0.31
C ASN A 141 15.57 0.45 1.73
N ASN A 142 14.88 -0.54 2.31
CA ASN A 142 14.21 -0.43 3.59
C ASN A 142 14.80 -1.34 4.68
N LEU A 143 15.90 -2.05 4.40
CA LEU A 143 16.45 -3.07 5.30
C LEU A 143 16.77 -2.51 6.69
N ASP A 144 17.23 -1.25 6.76
CA ASP A 144 17.52 -0.54 8.02
C ASP A 144 16.26 -0.23 8.86
N ASN A 145 15.07 -0.28 8.25
CA ASN A 145 13.78 -0.02 8.89
C ASN A 145 13.01 -1.32 9.21
N LEU A 146 13.55 -2.49 8.88
CA LEU A 146 12.94 -3.78 9.11
C LEU A 146 13.57 -4.44 10.34
N ALA A 147 12.77 -5.16 11.12
CA ALA A 147 13.23 -5.92 12.29
C ALA A 147 13.82 -7.29 11.88
N GLU A 148 14.54 -7.32 10.77
CA GLU A 148 15.12 -8.52 10.15
C GLU A 148 16.62 -8.61 10.43
N ASP A 149 17.16 -9.83 10.42
CA ASP A 149 18.60 -10.04 10.43
C ASP A 149 19.20 -9.65 9.07
N GLN A 150 19.70 -8.42 9.01
CA GLN A 150 20.28 -7.85 7.80
C GLN A 150 21.47 -8.64 7.30
N THR A 151 22.30 -9.15 8.21
CA THR A 151 23.51 -9.89 7.88
C THR A 151 23.12 -11.20 7.20
N GLN A 152 22.18 -11.94 7.80
CA GLN A 152 21.69 -13.18 7.22
C GLN A 152 21.05 -12.98 5.84
N ALA A 153 20.26 -11.92 5.67
CA ALA A 153 19.63 -11.62 4.38
C ALA A 153 20.68 -11.28 3.30
N LEU A 154 21.71 -10.52 3.65
CA LEU A 154 22.80 -10.14 2.74
C LEU A 154 23.73 -11.32 2.41
N ASP A 155 23.99 -12.22 3.34
CA ASP A 155 24.83 -13.41 3.12
C ASP A 155 24.20 -14.40 2.14
N LYS A 156 22.86 -14.51 2.15
CA LYS A 156 22.10 -15.35 1.21
C LYS A 156 21.90 -14.71 -0.17
N LEU A 157 22.16 -13.40 -0.29
CA LEU A 157 21.84 -12.64 -1.48
C LEU A 157 22.68 -13.05 -2.71
N PRO A 158 24.01 -13.28 -2.65
CA PRO A 158 24.80 -13.70 -3.81
C PRO A 158 24.29 -14.98 -4.48
N ASN A 159 23.87 -15.96 -3.67
CA ASN A 159 23.32 -17.22 -4.19
C ASN A 159 21.92 -17.02 -4.79
N ASN A 160 21.09 -16.18 -4.17
CA ASN A 160 19.73 -15.90 -4.65
C ASN A 160 19.70 -15.06 -5.92
N VAL A 161 20.62 -14.11 -6.08
CA VAL A 161 20.66 -13.17 -7.23
C VAL A 161 20.77 -13.90 -8.57
N ARG A 162 21.39 -15.09 -8.60
CA ARG A 162 21.45 -15.94 -9.80
C ARG A 162 20.08 -16.36 -10.34
N SER A 163 19.04 -16.35 -9.50
CA SER A 163 17.67 -16.71 -9.89
C SER A 163 16.84 -15.54 -10.43
N PHE A 164 17.40 -14.33 -10.47
CA PHE A 164 16.72 -13.13 -10.97
C PHE A 164 17.06 -12.87 -12.42
N ASN A 165 16.18 -12.15 -13.13
CA ASN A 165 16.54 -11.59 -14.42
C ASN A 165 17.51 -10.42 -14.19
N ALA A 166 18.77 -10.59 -14.60
CA ALA A 166 19.83 -9.62 -14.33
C ALA A 166 19.55 -8.23 -14.94
N ASP A 167 19.04 -8.18 -16.17
CA ASP A 167 18.73 -6.92 -16.84
C ASP A 167 17.57 -6.18 -16.15
N ALA A 168 16.52 -6.91 -15.80
CA ALA A 168 15.38 -6.36 -15.07
C ALA A 168 15.80 -5.89 -13.67
N LEU A 169 16.67 -6.63 -12.98
CA LEU A 169 17.19 -6.28 -11.66
C LEU A 169 18.04 -5.01 -11.73
N MET A 170 18.94 -4.92 -12.70
CA MET A 170 19.77 -3.74 -12.89
C MET A 170 18.93 -2.52 -13.28
N LYS A 171 17.91 -2.69 -14.14
CA LYS A 171 16.97 -1.63 -14.50
C LYS A 171 16.19 -1.13 -13.27
N ALA A 172 15.60 -2.04 -12.49
CA ALA A 172 14.90 -1.69 -11.24
C ALA A 172 15.84 -1.00 -10.24
N THR A 173 17.08 -1.47 -10.12
CA THR A 173 18.10 -0.89 -9.24
C THR A 173 18.43 0.53 -9.63
N GLN A 174 18.60 0.81 -10.92
CA GLN A 174 18.90 2.17 -11.39
C GLN A 174 17.73 3.11 -11.18
N GLN A 175 16.51 2.64 -11.42
CA GLN A 175 15.31 3.47 -11.35
C GLN A 175 14.86 3.73 -9.90
N TYR A 176 14.89 2.73 -9.02
CA TYR A 176 14.27 2.79 -7.71
C TYR A 176 15.23 2.60 -6.53
N GLY A 177 16.47 2.21 -6.77
CA GLY A 177 17.45 1.96 -5.71
C GLY A 177 17.99 3.23 -5.06
N THR A 178 18.19 3.21 -3.74
CA THR A 178 18.99 4.22 -3.04
C THR A 178 20.47 4.09 -3.41
N GLY A 179 21.28 5.10 -3.06
CA GLY A 179 22.73 5.03 -3.28
C GLY A 179 23.39 3.80 -2.61
N LYS A 180 22.94 3.41 -1.41
CA LYS A 180 23.40 2.20 -0.71
C LYS A 180 23.01 0.95 -1.50
N THR A 181 21.73 0.79 -1.82
CA THR A 181 21.19 -0.35 -2.59
C THR A 181 21.89 -0.53 -3.94
N LYS A 182 22.10 0.56 -4.67
CA LYS A 182 22.82 0.55 -5.97
C LYS A 182 24.24 0.00 -5.84
N ARG A 183 24.98 0.44 -4.80
CA ARG A 183 26.34 -0.06 -4.54
C ARG A 183 26.34 -1.54 -4.16
N THR A 184 25.44 -1.95 -3.26
CA THR A 184 25.31 -3.35 -2.81
C THR A 184 25.01 -4.28 -3.98
N LEU A 185 23.96 -4.01 -4.75
CA LEU A 185 23.58 -4.87 -5.87
C LEU A 185 24.62 -4.88 -6.98
N LYS A 186 25.23 -3.74 -7.31
CA LYS A 186 26.32 -3.68 -8.30
C LYS A 186 27.51 -4.55 -7.88
N SER A 187 27.89 -4.52 -6.60
CA SER A 187 28.98 -5.34 -6.07
C SER A 187 28.67 -6.82 -6.18
N ILE A 188 27.48 -7.23 -5.71
CA ILE A 188 27.06 -8.63 -5.70
C ILE A 188 26.94 -9.18 -7.12
N VAL A 189 26.25 -8.47 -8.03
CA VAL A 189 26.08 -8.91 -9.42
C VAL A 189 27.43 -9.04 -10.13
N ARG A 190 28.35 -8.08 -9.91
CA ARG A 190 29.70 -8.15 -10.49
C ARG A 190 30.45 -9.39 -10.01
N ASN A 191 30.45 -9.67 -8.71
CA ASN A 191 31.14 -10.83 -8.15
C ASN A 191 30.52 -12.14 -8.66
N VAL A 192 29.20 -12.21 -8.74
CA VAL A 192 28.49 -13.38 -9.26
C VAL A 192 28.84 -13.64 -10.73
N LEU A 193 28.90 -12.60 -11.57
CA LEU A 193 29.25 -12.74 -13.00
C LEU A 193 30.74 -13.02 -13.24
N GLN A 194 31.64 -12.58 -12.35
CA GLN A 194 33.06 -12.88 -12.44
C GLN A 194 33.41 -14.31 -12.00
N HIS A 195 32.51 -14.97 -11.30
CA HIS A 195 32.67 -16.33 -10.76
C HIS A 195 31.55 -17.30 -11.24
N ALA A 196 30.94 -16.99 -12.39
CA ALA A 196 29.99 -17.85 -13.10
C ALA A 196 30.68 -18.45 -14.33
#